data_AF-A0A645H871-F1
#
_entry.id   AF-A0A645H871-F1
#
_cell.length_a   1.000
_cell.length_b   1.000
_cell.length_c   1.000
_cell.angle_alpha   90.00
_cell.angle_beta   90.00
_cell.angle_gamma   90.00
#
_symmetry.space_group_name_H-M   'P 1'
#
loop_
_entity.id
_entity.type
_entity.pdbx_description
1 polymer ?
#
loop_
_entity_poly.entity_id
_entity_poly.type
_entity_poly.pdbx_seq_one_letter_code
_entity_poly.pdbx_strand_id
1 'polypeptide(L)'
;MAETLAGIPSIVYGLFGWLFFVTALGWGFSLIAGSFTIAIMILPLIMRTTEESLKAVPDTYREGSFGLGAGRLRTVFRIVLPSAGPGILAGVILAIGRIVGETAALIYTAGTVAQVPQDLLASARTLSVHMYALSSEGLYTGQAYATAVVLLVVVVGINALSRSLAKRLTKG
;
A
#
# COMPACT_ATOMS: atom_id res chain seq x y z
N MET A 1 2.24 19.26 0.39
CA MET A 1 0.92 18.58 0.31
C MET A 1 0.98 17.11 0.69
N ALA A 2 2.01 16.34 0.27
CA ALA A 2 2.13 14.93 0.72
C ALA A 2 2.38 14.80 2.25
N GLU A 3 3.10 15.76 2.85
CA GLU A 3 3.39 15.78 4.29
C GLU A 3 2.15 15.98 5.16
N THR A 4 1.17 16.76 4.69
CA THR A 4 -0.08 16.99 5.44
C THR A 4 -0.98 15.76 5.45
N LEU A 5 -0.95 14.93 4.39
CA LEU A 5 -1.69 13.66 4.34
C LEU A 5 -1.00 12.55 5.15
N ALA A 6 0.34 12.53 5.19
CA ALA A 6 1.09 11.54 5.97
C ALA A 6 0.91 11.68 7.50
N GLY A 7 0.51 12.87 7.98
CA GLY A 7 0.23 13.13 9.39
C GLY A 7 -1.16 12.66 9.87
N ILE A 8 -2.01 12.19 8.95
CA ILE A 8 -3.37 11.74 9.28
C ILE A 8 -3.32 10.32 9.85
N PRO A 9 -3.85 10.07 11.07
CA PRO A 9 -3.95 8.74 11.63
C PRO A 9 -4.77 7.79 10.74
N SER A 10 -4.39 6.50 10.64
CA SER A 10 -5.08 5.54 9.76
C SER A 10 -6.56 5.32 10.10
N ILE A 11 -6.94 5.52 11.36
CA ILE A 11 -8.35 5.50 11.81
C ILE A 11 -9.20 6.55 11.10
N VAL A 12 -8.65 7.73 10.80
CA VAL A 12 -9.38 8.82 10.12
C VAL A 12 -9.67 8.42 8.68
N TYR A 13 -8.73 7.75 8.01
CA TYR A 13 -8.97 7.17 6.69
C TYR A 13 -10.05 6.07 6.74
N GLY A 14 -10.03 5.22 7.77
CA GLY A 14 -11.08 4.22 8.01
C GLY A 14 -12.47 4.83 8.16
N LEU A 15 -12.59 5.87 8.99
CA LEU A 15 -13.85 6.59 9.19
C LEU A 15 -14.31 7.31 7.92
N PHE A 16 -13.41 7.94 7.17
CA PHE A 16 -13.73 8.51 5.86
C PHE A 16 -14.26 7.43 4.91
N GLY A 17 -13.56 6.29 4.82
CA GLY A 17 -13.96 5.18 3.96
C GLY A 17 -15.32 4.61 4.34
N TRP A 18 -15.62 4.55 5.64
CA TRP A 18 -16.93 4.15 6.13
C TRP A 18 -18.02 5.15 5.70
N LEU A 19 -17.83 6.43 5.98
CA LEU A 19 -18.82 7.46 5.65
C LEU A 19 -19.08 7.56 4.14
N PHE A 20 -18.02 7.43 3.33
CA PHE A 20 -18.13 7.59 1.89
C PHE A 20 -18.50 6.30 1.17
N PHE A 21 -17.66 5.25 1.27
CA PHE A 21 -17.87 4.02 0.50
C PHE A 21 -18.96 3.13 1.10
N VAL A 22 -18.96 2.94 2.42
CA VAL A 22 -19.90 2.04 3.08
C VAL A 22 -21.30 2.66 3.16
N THR A 23 -21.41 3.91 3.62
CA THR A 23 -22.71 4.55 3.84
C THR A 23 -23.20 5.40 2.67
N ALA A 24 -22.41 6.33 2.14
CA ALA A 24 -22.92 7.24 1.09
C ALA A 24 -23.12 6.55 -0.28
N LEU A 25 -22.20 5.66 -0.65
CA LEU A 25 -22.33 4.85 -1.88
C LEU A 25 -23.12 3.54 -1.68
N GLY A 26 -23.44 3.20 -0.43
CA GLY A 26 -24.25 2.03 -0.09
C GLY A 26 -23.58 0.68 -0.37
N TRP A 27 -22.24 0.62 -0.46
CA TRP A 27 -21.54 -0.66 -0.72
C TRP A 27 -21.57 -1.62 0.46
N GLY A 28 -21.92 -1.14 1.66
CA GLY A 28 -21.79 -1.93 2.87
C GLY A 28 -20.32 -2.26 3.18
N PHE A 29 -20.10 -3.03 4.26
CA PHE A 29 -18.77 -3.55 4.55
C PHE A 29 -18.36 -4.51 3.45
N SER A 30 -17.30 -4.16 2.71
CA SER A 30 -16.94 -4.85 1.48
C SER A 30 -15.45 -4.81 1.18
N LEU A 31 -14.95 -5.84 0.49
CA LEU A 31 -13.55 -5.90 0.06
C LEU A 31 -13.17 -4.70 -0.82
N ILE A 32 -14.10 -4.23 -1.66
CA ILE A 32 -13.88 -3.05 -2.49
C ILE A 32 -13.79 -1.76 -1.66
N ALA A 33 -14.68 -1.55 -0.68
CA ALA A 33 -14.61 -0.39 0.22
C ALA A 33 -13.29 -0.36 1.00
N GLY A 34 -12.84 -1.51 1.52
CA GLY A 34 -11.54 -1.64 2.16
C GLY A 34 -10.37 -1.33 1.24
N SER A 35 -10.40 -1.85 0.01
CA SER A 35 -9.34 -1.65 -0.99
C SER A 35 -9.18 -0.19 -1.39
N PHE A 36 -10.29 0.51 -1.68
CA PHE A 36 -10.26 1.93 -2.02
C PHE A 36 -9.79 2.80 -0.85
N THR A 37 -10.23 2.48 0.36
CA THR A 37 -9.79 3.21 1.57
C THR A 37 -8.29 3.09 1.77
N ILE A 38 -7.75 1.87 1.66
CA ILE A 38 -6.30 1.65 1.74
C ILE A 38 -5.56 2.35 0.61
N ALA A 39 -6.08 2.31 -0.62
CA ALA A 39 -5.45 2.96 -1.76
C ALA A 39 -5.27 4.47 -1.49
N ILE A 40 -6.31 5.13 -0.98
CA ILE A 40 -6.24 6.56 -0.61
C ILE A 40 -5.23 6.79 0.53
N MET A 41 -5.20 5.92 1.53
CA MET A 41 -4.27 6.04 2.67
C MET A 41 -2.81 5.86 2.25
N ILE A 42 -2.51 4.98 1.30
CA ILE A 42 -1.16 4.62 0.88
C ILE A 42 -0.64 5.52 -0.25
N LEU A 43 -1.52 6.16 -1.00
CA LEU A 43 -1.17 7.06 -2.10
C LEU A 43 -0.10 8.12 -1.71
N PRO A 44 -0.19 8.82 -0.57
CA PRO A 44 0.83 9.81 -0.17
C PRO A 44 2.22 9.21 0.03
N LEU A 45 2.29 7.97 0.55
CA LEU A 45 3.55 7.25 0.74
C LEU A 45 4.20 6.91 -0.60
N ILE A 46 3.41 6.40 -1.55
CA ILE A 46 3.92 6.08 -2.90
C ILE A 46 4.33 7.35 -3.64
N MET A 47 3.54 8.43 -3.55
CA MET A 47 3.87 9.70 -4.17
C MET A 47 5.21 10.26 -3.65
N ARG A 48 5.40 10.27 -2.33
CA ARG A 48 6.63 10.78 -1.71
C ARG A 48 7.85 9.97 -2.11
N THR A 49 7.78 8.65 -2.00
CA THR A 49 8.90 7.77 -2.38
C THR A 49 9.23 7.88 -3.87
N THR A 50 8.21 8.06 -4.71
CA THR A 50 8.39 8.32 -6.14
C THR A 50 9.06 9.67 -6.40
N GLU A 51 8.64 10.73 -5.71
CA GLU A 51 9.21 12.07 -5.81
C GLU A 51 10.69 12.09 -5.41
N GLU A 52 11.02 11.47 -4.27
CA GLU A 52 12.40 11.33 -3.79
C GLU A 52 13.26 10.56 -4.80
N SER A 53 12.70 9.49 -5.40
CA SER A 53 13.39 8.70 -6.43
C SER A 53 13.64 9.49 -7.72
N LEU A 54 12.70 10.32 -8.15
CA LEU A 54 12.85 11.17 -9.33
C LEU A 54 13.85 12.31 -9.11
N LYS A 55 13.90 12.87 -7.90
CA LYS A 55 14.87 13.91 -7.51
C LYS A 55 16.29 13.36 -7.39
N ALA A 56 16.43 12.08 -7.02
CA ALA A 56 17.74 11.43 -6.92
C ALA A 56 18.42 11.22 -8.28
N VAL A 57 17.70 11.33 -9.41
CA VAL A 57 18.29 11.24 -10.75
C VAL A 57 19.14 12.49 -11.03
N PRO A 58 20.46 12.35 -11.31
CA PRO A 58 21.34 13.48 -11.55
C PRO A 58 20.90 14.35 -12.74
N ASP A 59 21.02 15.67 -12.60
CA ASP A 59 20.64 16.61 -13.66
C ASP A 59 21.43 16.44 -14.96
N THR A 60 22.65 15.88 -14.89
CA THR A 60 23.47 15.55 -16.07
C THR A 60 22.74 14.62 -17.05
N TYR A 61 21.84 13.76 -16.58
CA TYR A 61 21.01 12.91 -17.46
C TYR A 61 20.03 13.75 -18.30
N ARG A 62 19.49 14.83 -17.71
CA ARG A 62 18.58 15.76 -18.39
C ARG A 62 19.35 16.64 -19.37
N GLU A 63 20.49 17.18 -18.94
CA GLU A 63 21.37 18.00 -19.76
C GLU A 63 21.89 17.23 -20.99
N GLY A 64 22.37 16.00 -20.79
CA GLY A 64 22.81 15.14 -21.90
C GLY A 64 21.69 14.82 -22.89
N SER A 65 20.47 14.59 -22.40
CA SER A 65 19.29 14.41 -23.25
C SER A 65 18.98 15.64 -24.10
N PHE A 66 19.01 16.83 -23.49
CA PHE A 66 18.79 18.08 -24.20
C PHE A 66 19.90 18.39 -25.20
N GLY A 67 21.16 18.06 -24.88
CA GLY A 67 22.29 18.16 -25.80
C GLY A 67 22.16 17.29 -27.04
N LEU A 68 21.43 16.17 -26.96
CA LEU A 68 21.08 15.30 -28.09
C LEU A 68 19.80 15.75 -28.83
N GLY A 69 19.25 16.92 -28.50
CA GLY A 69 18.05 17.46 -29.15
C GLY A 69 16.73 16.81 -28.71
N ALA A 70 16.71 16.03 -27.61
CA ALA A 70 15.48 15.43 -27.13
C ALA A 70 14.59 16.46 -26.41
N GLY A 71 13.27 16.40 -26.66
CA GLY A 71 12.29 17.26 -25.97
C GLY A 71 12.04 16.84 -24.51
N ARG A 72 11.52 17.76 -23.69
CA ARG A 72 11.22 17.55 -22.25
C ARG A 72 10.44 16.28 -21.96
N LEU A 73 9.37 16.01 -22.71
CA LEU A 73 8.54 14.82 -22.53
C LEU A 73 9.35 13.53 -22.76
N ARG A 74 10.17 13.48 -23.81
CA ARG A 74 11.03 12.34 -24.11
C ARG A 74 12.07 12.13 -23.03
N THR A 75 12.70 13.20 -22.53
CA THR A 75 13.65 13.13 -21.41
C THR A 75 13.01 12.53 -20.16
N VAL A 76 11.78 12.95 -19.81
CA VAL A 76 11.08 12.42 -18.63
C VAL A 76 10.77 10.92 -18.79
N PHE A 77 10.07 10.53 -19.85
CA PHE A 77 9.60 9.15 -19.99
C PHE A 77 10.70 8.14 -20.39
N ARG A 78 11.74 8.58 -21.10
CA ARG A 78 12.76 7.68 -21.66
C ARG A 78 14.04 7.62 -20.83
N ILE A 79 14.31 8.62 -19.99
CA ILE A 79 15.58 8.73 -19.26
C ILE A 79 15.36 8.84 -17.76
N VAL A 80 14.60 9.84 -17.32
CA VAL A 80 14.41 10.10 -15.87
C VAL A 80 13.56 9.01 -15.22
N LEU A 81 12.40 8.68 -15.80
CA LEU A 81 11.46 7.73 -15.22
C LEU A 81 12.04 6.31 -15.13
N PRO A 82 12.71 5.75 -16.17
CA PRO A 82 13.37 4.46 -16.05
C PRO A 82 14.51 4.46 -15.03
N SER A 83 15.29 5.54 -14.96
CA SER A 83 16.41 5.66 -14.01
C SER A 83 15.94 5.72 -12.55
N ALA A 84 14.79 6.33 -12.29
CA ALA A 84 14.16 6.37 -10.97
C ALA A 84 13.43 5.05 -10.60
N GLY A 85 13.23 4.15 -11.57
CA GLY A 85 12.47 2.91 -11.42
C GLY A 85 12.83 2.07 -10.19
N PRO A 86 14.12 1.83 -9.86
CA PRO A 86 14.50 1.05 -8.68
C PRO A 86 14.02 1.68 -7.36
N GLY A 87 14.06 3.00 -7.25
CA GLY A 87 13.57 3.73 -6.08
C GLY A 87 12.05 3.67 -5.96
N ILE A 88 11.34 3.83 -7.08
CA ILE A 88 9.87 3.71 -7.14
C ILE A 88 9.44 2.29 -6.72
N LEU A 89 10.11 1.25 -7.26
CA LEU A 89 9.85 -0.14 -6.89
C LEU A 89 10.08 -0.38 -5.39
N ALA A 90 11.15 0.17 -4.81
CA ALA A 90 11.39 0.06 -3.36
C ALA A 90 10.26 0.71 -2.53
N GLY A 91 9.77 1.88 -2.97
CA GLY A 91 8.61 2.56 -2.36
C GLY A 91 7.34 1.71 -2.39
N VAL A 92 7.06 1.06 -3.53
CA VAL A 92 5.91 0.15 -3.69
C VAL A 92 6.03 -1.07 -2.75
N ILE A 93 7.22 -1.65 -2.63
CA ILE A 93 7.45 -2.80 -1.72
C ILE A 93 7.16 -2.41 -0.27
N LEU A 94 7.65 -1.25 0.17
CA LEU A 94 7.41 -0.74 1.51
C LEU A 94 5.91 -0.49 1.75
N ALA A 95 5.22 0.06 0.75
CA ALA A 95 3.78 0.27 0.79
C ALA A 95 3.00 -1.05 0.96
N ILE A 96 3.36 -2.11 0.24
CA ILE A 96 2.74 -3.44 0.39
C ILE A 96 2.93 -3.95 1.82
N GLY A 97 4.15 -3.84 2.37
CA GLY A 97 4.42 -4.24 3.76
C GLY A 97 3.53 -3.50 4.77
N ARG A 98 3.29 -2.20 4.55
CA ARG A 98 2.39 -1.39 5.39
C ARG A 98 0.92 -1.83 5.27
N ILE A 99 0.46 -2.15 4.06
CA ILE A 99 -0.92 -2.57 3.78
C ILE A 99 -1.28 -3.86 4.54
N VAL A 100 -0.39 -4.86 4.52
CA VAL A 100 -0.67 -6.18 5.12
C VAL A 100 -0.89 -6.09 6.63
N GLY A 101 -0.24 -5.13 7.31
CA GLY A 101 -0.42 -4.88 8.73
C GLY A 101 -1.56 -3.94 9.09
N GLU A 102 -2.25 -3.34 8.10
CA GLU A 102 -3.27 -2.33 8.36
C GLU A 102 -4.51 -2.97 9.01
N THR A 103 -4.99 -2.36 10.09
CA THR A 103 -6.13 -2.86 10.87
C THR A 103 -7.19 -1.78 11.05
N ALA A 104 -6.75 -0.57 11.43
CA ALA A 104 -7.65 0.52 11.80
C ALA A 104 -8.50 1.01 10.63
N ALA A 105 -7.94 1.10 9.42
CA ALA A 105 -8.74 1.48 8.26
C ALA A 105 -9.75 0.39 7.84
N LEU A 106 -9.33 -0.88 7.93
CA LEU A 106 -10.08 -2.02 7.39
C LEU A 106 -11.26 -2.47 8.25
N ILE A 107 -11.15 -2.33 9.57
CA ILE A 107 -12.24 -2.71 10.47
C ILE A 107 -13.52 -1.91 10.20
N TYR A 108 -13.38 -0.65 9.75
CA TYR A 108 -14.50 0.24 9.41
C TYR A 108 -14.95 0.16 7.94
N THR A 109 -14.27 -0.61 7.09
CA THR A 109 -14.52 -0.61 5.64
C THR A 109 -14.68 -2.00 5.04
N ALA A 110 -13.67 -2.87 5.16
CA ALA A 110 -13.78 -4.28 4.77
C ALA A 110 -14.67 -5.08 5.74
N GLY A 111 -14.67 -4.66 7.02
CA GLY A 111 -15.44 -5.27 8.08
C GLY A 111 -14.69 -6.39 8.78
N THR A 112 -15.46 -7.27 9.43
CA THR A 112 -14.93 -8.29 10.33
C THR A 112 -15.53 -9.67 10.05
N VAL A 113 -16.09 -9.95 8.87
CA VAL A 113 -16.67 -11.29 8.63
C VAL A 113 -15.58 -12.33 8.40
N ALA A 114 -15.53 -13.38 9.25
CA ALA A 114 -14.57 -14.49 9.16
C ALA A 114 -14.92 -15.51 8.08
N GLN A 115 -15.30 -15.05 6.90
CA GLN A 115 -15.63 -15.90 5.76
C GLN A 115 -14.86 -15.43 4.55
N VAL A 116 -14.57 -16.37 3.64
CA VAL A 116 -14.02 -16.01 2.34
C VAL A 116 -15.13 -15.28 1.58
N PRO A 117 -14.92 -14.02 1.18
CA PRO A 117 -15.93 -13.27 0.44
C PRO A 117 -16.22 -13.98 -0.88
N GLN A 118 -17.51 -14.21 -1.16
CA GLN A 118 -17.95 -14.82 -2.42
C GLN A 118 -17.89 -13.82 -3.59
N ASP A 119 -18.04 -12.53 -3.29
CA ASP A 119 -18.05 -11.42 -4.24
C ASP A 119 -17.23 -10.23 -3.73
N LEU A 120 -16.84 -9.30 -4.61
CA LEU A 120 -16.07 -8.10 -4.24
C LEU A 120 -16.82 -7.14 -3.29
N LEU A 121 -18.15 -7.20 -3.28
CA LEU A 121 -19.00 -6.43 -2.38
C LEU A 121 -19.26 -7.14 -1.04
N ALA A 122 -18.78 -8.37 -0.86
CA ALA A 122 -18.91 -9.07 0.41
C ALA A 122 -17.86 -8.58 1.41
N SER A 123 -18.24 -8.56 2.69
CA SER A 123 -17.34 -8.26 3.79
C SER A 123 -16.26 -9.32 3.90
N ALA A 124 -15.05 -8.88 4.25
CA ALA A 124 -13.90 -9.75 4.43
C ALA A 124 -13.17 -9.36 5.71
N ARG A 125 -12.49 -10.33 6.32
CA ARG A 125 -11.61 -10.11 7.46
C ARG A 125 -10.17 -10.36 7.04
N THR A 126 -9.31 -9.35 7.14
CA THR A 126 -7.87 -9.52 6.94
C THR A 126 -7.25 -10.25 8.11
N LEU A 127 -6.07 -10.85 7.89
CA LEU A 127 -5.31 -11.50 8.96
C LEU A 127 -4.97 -10.54 10.11
N SER A 128 -4.67 -9.28 9.80
CA SER A 128 -4.42 -8.21 10.79
C SER A 128 -5.65 -7.93 11.68
N VAL A 129 -6.82 -7.80 11.05
CA VAL A 129 -8.11 -7.64 11.75
C VAL A 129 -8.49 -8.90 12.53
N HIS A 130 -8.17 -10.09 12.01
CA HIS A 130 -8.39 -11.35 12.71
C HIS A 130 -7.54 -11.42 13.99
N MET A 131 -6.24 -11.18 13.89
CA MET A 131 -5.35 -11.13 15.06
C MET A 131 -5.84 -10.10 16.10
N TYR A 132 -6.24 -8.91 15.65
CA TYR A 132 -6.78 -7.86 16.53
C TYR A 132 -8.05 -8.31 17.25
N ALA A 133 -9.00 -8.93 16.54
CA ALA A 133 -10.24 -9.43 17.11
C ALA A 133 -9.99 -10.48 18.20
N LEU A 134 -9.16 -11.50 17.91
CA LEU A 134 -8.81 -12.53 18.89
C LEU A 134 -8.04 -11.97 20.09
N SER A 135 -7.15 -11.00 19.85
CA SER A 135 -6.43 -10.33 20.93
C SER A 135 -7.34 -9.48 21.82
N SER A 136 -8.38 -8.87 21.24
CA SER A 136 -9.32 -8.01 21.98
C SER A 136 -10.32 -8.81 22.81
N GLU A 137 -10.73 -9.98 22.32
CA GLU A 137 -11.63 -10.90 23.04
C GLU A 137 -10.95 -11.55 24.25
N GLY A 138 -9.62 -11.73 24.22
CA GLY A 138 -8.85 -12.29 25.34
C GLY A 138 -9.07 -13.78 25.62
N LEU A 139 -10.08 -14.41 25.00
CA LEU A 139 -10.43 -15.83 25.18
C LEU A 139 -9.52 -16.78 24.39
N TYR A 140 -8.93 -16.31 23.29
CA TYR A 140 -8.19 -17.12 22.33
C TYR A 140 -6.75 -16.63 22.11
N THR A 141 -6.04 -16.29 23.19
CA THR A 141 -4.70 -15.70 23.14
C THR A 141 -3.70 -16.56 22.36
N GLY A 142 -3.75 -17.89 22.50
CA GLY A 142 -2.88 -18.80 21.76
C GLY A 142 -3.07 -18.73 20.23
N GLN A 143 -4.31 -18.57 19.78
CA GLN A 143 -4.65 -18.43 18.37
C GLN A 143 -4.30 -17.02 17.85
N ALA A 144 -4.39 -15.99 18.69
CA ALA A 144 -3.90 -14.65 18.36
C ALA A 144 -2.38 -14.65 18.10
N TYR A 145 -1.60 -15.31 18.96
CA TYR A 145 -0.16 -15.48 18.73
C TYR A 145 0.16 -16.29 17.48
N ALA A 146 -0.57 -17.37 17.23
CA ALA A 146 -0.42 -18.15 15.99
C ALA A 146 -0.69 -17.29 14.75
N THR A 147 -1.75 -16.47 14.78
CA THR A 147 -2.07 -15.54 13.69
C THR A 147 -0.98 -14.50 13.50
N ALA A 148 -0.42 -13.96 14.59
CA ALA A 148 0.68 -13.00 14.55
C ALA A 148 1.94 -13.60 13.88
N VAL A 149 2.27 -14.85 14.20
CA VAL A 149 3.40 -15.57 13.58
C VAL A 149 3.14 -15.79 12.09
N VAL A 150 1.95 -16.23 11.71
CA VAL A 150 1.58 -16.42 10.29
C VAL A 150 1.66 -15.10 9.53
N LEU A 151 1.12 -14.02 10.09
CA LEU A 151 1.23 -12.67 9.54
C LEU A 151 2.68 -12.26 9.32
N LEU A 152 3.54 -12.48 10.32
CA LEU A 152 4.96 -12.14 10.23
C LEU A 152 5.66 -12.92 9.12
N VAL A 153 5.39 -14.23 9.00
CA VAL A 153 5.94 -15.07 7.92
C VAL A 153 5.45 -14.58 6.55
N VAL A 154 4.17 -14.25 6.42
CA VAL A 154 3.59 -13.71 5.17
C VAL A 154 4.23 -12.38 4.80
N VAL A 155 4.37 -11.44 5.75
CA VAL A 155 5.01 -10.14 5.52
C VAL A 155 6.45 -10.30 5.08
N VAL A 156 7.23 -11.15 5.77
CA VAL A 156 8.62 -11.42 5.40
C VAL A 156 8.70 -12.08 4.02
N GLY A 157 7.83 -13.05 3.73
CA GLY A 157 7.76 -13.74 2.45
C GLY A 157 7.45 -12.79 1.29
N ILE A 158 6.44 -11.93 1.44
CA ILE A 158 6.07 -10.92 0.43
C ILE A 158 7.23 -9.95 0.22
N ASN A 159 7.79 -9.38 1.28
CA ASN A 159 8.91 -8.43 1.14
C ASN A 159 10.14 -9.06 0.48
N ALA A 160 10.48 -10.30 0.84
CA ALA A 160 11.60 -11.02 0.24
C ALA A 160 11.34 -11.31 -1.25
N LEU A 161 10.13 -11.76 -1.60
CA LEU A 161 9.74 -12.04 -2.98
C LEU A 161 9.76 -10.76 -3.82
N SER A 162 9.12 -9.68 -3.35
CA SER A 162 9.07 -8.42 -4.08
C SER A 162 10.45 -7.81 -4.25
N ARG A 163 11.33 -7.92 -3.25
CA ARG A 163 12.73 -7.47 -3.37
C ARG A 163 13.53 -8.31 -4.36
N SER A 164 13.31 -9.63 -4.39
CA SER A 164 13.95 -10.52 -5.36
C SER A 164 13.50 -10.21 -6.79
N LEU A 165 12.20 -9.97 -6.99
CA LEU A 165 11.62 -9.60 -8.28
C LEU A 165 12.16 -8.25 -8.77
N ALA A 166 12.22 -7.25 -7.88
CA ALA A 166 12.79 -5.94 -8.21
C ALA A 166 14.26 -6.05 -8.67
N LYS A 167 15.08 -6.85 -7.97
CA LYS A 167 16.49 -7.08 -8.38
C LYS A 167 16.62 -7.71 -9.77
N ARG A 168 15.67 -8.56 -10.18
CA ARG A 168 15.67 -9.16 -11.53
C ARG A 168 15.29 -8.15 -12.60
N LEU A 169 14.33 -7.27 -12.32
CA LEU A 169 13.89 -6.21 -13.25
C LEU A 169 14.93 -5.11 -13.45
N THR A 170 15.73 -4.79 -12.43
CA THR A 170 16.81 -3.77 -12.55
C THR A 170 18.08 -4.31 -13.24
N LYS A 171 18.21 -5.63 -13.42
CA LYS A 171 19.35 -6.25 -14.10
C LYS A 171 19.15 -6.40 -15.62
N GLY A 172 17.96 -6.13 -16.15
CA GLY A 172 17.66 -6.11 -17.58
C GLY A 172 17.60 -4.68 -18.11
#